data_AF-A0A370FER4-F1
#
_entry.id   AF-A0A370FER4-F1
#
_cell.length_a   1.000
_cell.length_b   1.000
_cell.length_c   1.000
_cell.angle_alpha   90.00
_cell.angle_beta   90.00
_cell.angle_gamma   90.00
#
_symmetry.space_group_name_H-M   'P 1'
#
loop_
_entity.id
_entity.type
_entity.pdbx_description
1 polymer ?
#
loop_
_entity_poly.entity_id
_entity_poly.type
_entity_poly.pdbx_seq_one_letter_code
_entity_poly.pdbx_strand_id
1 'polypeptide(L)' 'MEPVDCDRCGCHVLVTKNSWQHTSVQWTAEARAACRELGGGATDPASLACSCPAMQDSIARAAVEGRISVVDE' A
#
# COMPACT_ATOMS: atom_id res chain seq x y z
N MET A 1 -12.29 2.84 1.99
CA MET A 1 -11.37 2.11 1.10
C MET A 1 -11.28 2.87 -0.21
N GLU A 2 -10.16 3.55 -0.41
CA GLU A 2 -9.84 4.30 -1.63
C GLU A 2 -8.72 3.58 -2.39
N PRO A 3 -8.81 3.50 -3.72
CA PRO A 3 -7.77 2.88 -4.54
C PRO A 3 -6.50 3.73 -4.57
N VAL A 4 -5.35 3.09 -4.43
CA VAL A 4 -4.04 3.72 -4.61
C VAL A 4 -3.17 2.83 -5.48
N ASP A 5 -2.59 3.44 -6.52
CA ASP A 5 -1.64 2.81 -7.41
C ASP A 5 -0.21 3.09 -6.96
N CYS A 6 0.62 2.05 -6.96
CA CYS A 6 2.05 2.19 -6.71
C CYS A 6 2.73 2.86 -7.91
N ASP A 7 3.35 4.03 -7.73
CA ASP A 7 4.04 4.73 -8.83
C ASP A 7 5.22 3.90 -9.41
N ARG A 8 5.87 3.11 -8.56
CA ARG A 8 7.03 2.31 -8.96
C ARG A 8 6.69 0.98 -9.62
N CYS A 9 5.65 0.33 -9.11
CA CYS A 9 5.32 -1.06 -9.41
C CYS A 9 4.02 -1.22 -10.18
N GLY A 10 3.21 -0.15 -10.30
CA GLY A 10 1.94 -0.15 -11.01
C GLY A 10 0.88 -1.07 -10.39
N CYS A 11 1.12 -1.61 -9.20
CA CYS A 11 0.15 -2.44 -8.52
C CYS A 11 -0.97 -1.58 -7.93
N HIS A 12 -2.18 -2.13 -7.92
CA HIS A 12 -3.38 -1.45 -7.45
C HIS A 12 -3.84 -2.06 -6.13
N VAL A 13 -3.88 -1.27 -5.06
CA VAL A 13 -4.34 -1.73 -3.74
C VAL A 13 -5.42 -0.83 -3.19
N LEU A 14 -6.24 -1.37 -2.30
CA LEU A 14 -7.26 -0.59 -1.60
C LEU A 14 -6.72 -0.16 -0.24
N VAL A 15 -6.82 1.12 0.04
CA VAL A 15 -6.24 1.72 1.25
C VAL A 15 -7.35 2.37 2.05
N THR A 16 -7.33 2.17 3.36
CA THR A 16 -8.21 2.88 4.29
C THR A 16 -7.36 3.48 5.38
N LYS A 17 -7.37 4.80 5.47
CA LYS A 17 -6.65 5.52 6.51
C LYS A 17 -7.62 5.76 7.66
N ASN A 18 -7.55 4.90 8.68
CA ASN A 18 -8.36 5.02 9.89
C ASN A 18 -7.77 6.03 10.87
N SER A 19 -6.47 6.34 10.77
CA SER A 19 -5.82 7.42 11.50
C SER A 19 -4.51 7.77 10.81
N TRP A 20 -3.84 8.84 11.24
CA TRP A 20 -2.50 9.16 10.76
C TRP A 20 -1.49 8.03 10.98
N GLN A 21 -1.61 7.32 12.10
CA GLN A 21 -0.73 6.21 12.47
C GLN A 21 -1.27 4.84 12.05
N HIS A 22 -2.56 4.77 11.64
CA HIS A 22 -3.24 3.51 11.40
C HIS A 22 -3.84 3.47 10.00
N THR A 23 -3.22 2.68 9.12
CA THR A 23 -3.65 2.50 7.74
C THR A 23 -3.86 1.02 7.45
N SER A 24 -5.06 0.67 7.00
CA SER A 24 -5.36 -0.66 6.50
C SER A 24 -5.11 -0.69 5.00
N VAL A 25 -4.19 -1.54 4.56
CA VAL A 25 -3.90 -1.76 3.14
C VAL A 25 -4.37 -3.15 2.75
N GLN A 26 -5.30 -3.22 1.82
CA GLN A 26 -5.83 -4.46 1.29
C GLN A 26 -5.17 -4.77 -0.05
N TRP A 27 -4.29 -5.78 0.01
CA TRP A 27 -3.58 -6.31 -1.14
C TRP A 27 -4.43 -7.37 -1.84
N THR A 28 -4.74 -7.16 -3.12
CA THR A 28 -5.37 -8.18 -3.96
C THR A 28 -4.33 -9.17 -4.48
N ALA A 29 -4.77 -10.34 -4.93
CA ALA A 29 -3.88 -11.34 -5.54
C ALA A 29 -3.14 -10.77 -6.77
N GLU A 30 -3.82 -9.95 -7.56
CA GLU A 30 -3.25 -9.26 -8.73
C GLU A 30 -2.17 -8.24 -8.31
N ALA A 31 -2.41 -7.46 -7.26
CA ALA A 31 -1.42 -6.51 -6.75
C ALA A 31 -0.15 -7.20 -6.23
N ARG A 32 -0.32 -8.35 -5.57
CA ARG A 32 0.78 -9.18 -5.08
C ARG A 32 1.57 -9.82 -6.22
N ALA A 33 0.88 -10.22 -7.30
CA ALA A 33 1.50 -10.76 -8.51
C ALA A 33 2.23 -9.69 -9.34
N ALA A 34 1.66 -8.48 -9.42
CA ALA A 34 2.24 -7.36 -10.15
C ALA A 34 3.47 -6.77 -9.44
N CYS A 35 3.46 -6.76 -8.10
CA CYS A 35 4.56 -6.23 -7.32
C CYS A 35 5.73 -7.23 -7.30
N ARG A 36 6.82 -6.90 -8.00
CA ARG A 36 8.03 -7.74 -8.05
C ARG A 36 8.67 -7.98 -6.67
N GLU A 37 8.53 -7.04 -5.74
CA GLU A 37 9.04 -7.17 -4.37
C GLU A 37 8.25 -8.24 -3.57
N LEU A 38 6.94 -8.38 -3.84
CA LEU A 38 6.07 -9.36 -3.19
C LEU A 38 6.05 -10.71 -3.92
N GLY A 39 6.06 -10.71 -5.26
CA GLY A 39 6.00 -11.91 -6.09
C GLY A 39 7.37 -12.51 -6.45
N GLY A 40 8.47 -11.76 -6.30
CA GLY A 40 9.79 -12.11 -6.83
C GLY A 40 10.77 -12.74 -5.84
N GLY A 41 10.32 -13.12 -4.64
CA GLY A 41 11.19 -13.72 -3.62
C GLY A 41 11.70 -12.71 -2.62
N ALA A 42 10.81 -12.25 -1.73
CA ALA A 42 11.26 -11.78 -0.43
C ALA A 42 11.92 -12.97 0.29
N THR A 43 13.24 -13.06 0.23
CA THR A 43 14.06 -14.07 0.94
C THR A 43 13.93 -13.95 2.47
N ASP A 44 13.27 -12.91 2.97
CA ASP A 44 13.13 -12.64 4.38
C ASP A 44 11.63 -12.66 4.81
N PRO A 45 11.24 -13.57 5.71
CA PRO A 45 9.86 -13.68 6.19
C PRO A 45 9.39 -12.49 7.03
N ALA A 46 10.29 -11.62 7.53
CA ALA A 46 9.90 -10.34 8.11
C ALA A 46 9.55 -9.30 7.04
N SER A 47 10.07 -9.45 5.82
CA SER A 47 9.73 -8.60 4.67
C SER A 47 8.39 -8.96 4.02
N LEU A 48 7.83 -10.14 4.31
CA LEU A 48 6.47 -10.53 3.90
C LEU A 48 5.36 -9.72 4.61
N ALA A 49 5.68 -9.09 5.75
CA ALA A 49 4.80 -8.12 6.41
C ALA A 49 5.01 -6.69 5.87
N CYS A 50 6.15 -6.41 5.24
CA CYS A 50 6.49 -5.11 4.69
C CYS A 50 5.91 -4.98 3.27
N SER A 51 4.69 -4.45 3.22
CA SER A 51 4.12 -3.78 2.05
C SER A 51 5.21 -3.01 1.29
N CYS A 52 5.23 -3.09 -0.05
CA CYS A 52 6.24 -2.41 -0.88
C CYS A 52 6.54 -0.98 -0.34
N PRO A 53 7.80 -0.60 -0.07
CA PRO A 53 8.10 0.70 0.55
C PRO A 53 7.64 1.87 -0.33
N ALA A 54 7.70 1.71 -1.67
CA ALA A 54 7.15 2.68 -2.60
C ALA A 54 5.62 2.82 -2.49
N MET A 55 4.91 1.74 -2.12
CA MET A 55 3.48 1.77 -1.85
C MET A 55 3.17 2.59 -0.60
N GLN A 56 3.94 2.41 0.48
CA GLN A 56 3.76 3.20 1.70
C GLN A 56 3.99 4.69 1.45
N ASP A 57 5.02 5.04 0.66
CA ASP A 57 5.26 6.43 0.26
C ASP A 57 4.10 6.99 -0.59
N SER A 58 3.62 6.21 -1.56
CA SER A 58 2.46 6.57 -2.40
C SER A 58 1.21 6.81 -1.55
N ILE A 59 0.97 5.99 -0.52
CA ILE A 59 -0.12 6.15 0.44
C ILE A 59 0.05 7.40 1.30
N ALA A 60 1.26 7.62 1.83
CA ALA A 60 1.55 8.80 2.65
C ALA A 60 1.35 10.08 1.85
N ARG A 61 1.84 10.11 0.61
CA ARG A 61 1.61 11.16 -0.36
C ARG A 61 0.13 11.36 -0.67
N ALA A 62 -0.60 10.29 -1.00
CA ALA A 62 -2.03 10.35 -1.26
C ALA A 62 -2.80 10.93 -0.05
N ALA A 63 -2.41 10.61 1.18
CA ALA A 63 -3.03 11.17 2.37
C ALA A 63 -2.71 12.66 2.56
N VAL A 64 -1.44 13.05 2.35
CA VAL A 64 -1.01 14.45 2.46
C VAL A 64 -1.63 15.31 1.36
N GLU A 65 -1.81 14.75 0.17
CA GLU A 65 -2.44 15.41 -0.98
C GLU A 65 -3.98 15.40 -0.90
N GLY A 66 -4.57 14.73 0.10
CA GLY A 66 -6.02 14.62 0.26
C GLY A 66 -6.71 13.71 -0.75
N ARG A 67 -5.96 12.84 -1.46
CA ARG A 67 -6.53 11.80 -2.33
C ARG A 67 -7.15 10.63 -1.57
N ILE A 68 -6.68 10.37 -0.34
CA ILE A 68 -7.32 9.43 0.57
C ILE A 68 -7.84 10.14 1.81
N SER A 69 -9.07 9.81 2.18
CA SER A 69 -9.77 10.36 3.32
C SER A 69 -9.28 9.70 4.60
N VAL A 70 -8.84 10.51 5.55
CA VAL A 70 -8.50 10.04 6.90
C VAL A 70 -9.79 10.02 7.71
N VAL A 71 -10.25 8.84 8.08
CA VAL A 71 -11.39 8.65 8.97
C VAL A 71 -10.90 8.89 10.39
N ASP A 72 -10.83 10.14 10.83
CA ASP A 72 -10.49 10.50 12.21
C ASP A 72 -11.76 10.36 13.07
N GLU A 73 -11.83 9.35 13.94
CA GLU A 73 -12.84 9.21 15.00
C GLU A 73 -12.24 9.53 16.37
#